data_AF-A0A9J6F862-F1
#
_entry.id   AF-A0A9J6F862-F1
#
_cell.length_a   1.000
_cell.length_b   1.000
_cell.length_c   1.000
_cell.angle_alpha   90.00
_cell.angle_beta   90.00
_cell.angle_gamma   90.00
#
_symmetry.space_group_name_H-M   'P 1'
#
loop_
_entity.id
_entity.type
_entity.pdbx_description
1 polymer ?
#
loop_
_entity_poly.entity_id
_entity_poly.type
_entity_poly.pdbx_seq_one_letter_code
_entity_poly.pdbx_strand_id
1 'polypeptide(L)'
;MGLAPLVGLVALPDGSIQLIPGDQGSLEADDVLDSMLAVRRNNSRLRDLAADVADLGRRLSGLRERNAPSDSVDMQPPRLFLDAALEGLQKPTAVHVAEAGLLRQYVLLVNKSSSRSVLNLLGYRLIRHVDLFTPAIVKSDLSSGASARRETACVRLLLEHALTADAAEYVRYASLRGYLDFDFVRSTAAELKRVLLAKLSELRWMDGGTRKSAQTRLRELKVRFFFDRYEGINESAQARWPTALPSQALATYQRFREARFQSQLSQGDDTLGVQQQCAYDAGYKVLFVGLSVVDVREPGSPTWPAFQAARLGPRLVRCLLQVLLQQAHWSDASRSRLDALRSHGCGDAVVDRGALAPAKEVFDTHVRRLGQGVRNTPSWDKMFYLVHANSLCEDPDRQRRSLQHNGPHWERVNRPLATDPIFQKTFKCKAQNSKRACSFWEA
;
A
#
# COMPACT_ATOMS: atom_id res chain seq x y z
N MET A 1 26.77 16.25 -16.82
CA MET A 1 26.30 14.84 -16.77
C MET A 1 25.04 14.82 -15.90
N GLY A 2 23.93 14.33 -16.46
CA GLY A 2 22.57 14.60 -15.99
C GLY A 2 22.14 13.85 -14.72
N LEU A 3 21.19 14.46 -14.00
CA LEU A 3 20.63 14.11 -12.68
C LEU A 3 19.74 12.85 -12.66
N ALA A 4 19.84 12.06 -13.72
CA ALA A 4 18.94 10.98 -14.06
C ALA A 4 18.62 9.92 -12.99
N PRO A 5 19.54 9.55 -12.09
CA PRO A 5 19.34 8.33 -11.32
C PRO A 5 18.94 8.51 -9.86
N LEU A 6 18.75 9.76 -9.44
CA LEU A 6 18.40 10.11 -8.08
C LEU A 6 16.97 10.62 -7.94
N VAL A 7 16.21 10.61 -9.04
CA VAL A 7 14.86 11.15 -9.11
C VAL A 7 13.97 10.06 -9.68
N GLY A 8 12.97 9.64 -8.90
CA GLY A 8 11.89 8.80 -9.38
C GLY A 8 10.98 9.61 -10.29
N LEU A 9 10.51 8.99 -11.37
CA LEU A 9 9.49 9.54 -12.26
C LEU A 9 8.17 8.85 -11.92
N VAL A 10 7.19 9.63 -11.49
CA VAL A 10 5.83 9.15 -11.25
C VAL A 10 4.92 9.86 -12.23
N ALA A 11 4.25 9.12 -13.11
CA ALA A 11 3.20 9.66 -13.95
C ALA A 11 1.94 9.92 -13.09
N LEU A 12 1.32 11.08 -13.27
CA LEU A 12 0.13 11.52 -12.55
C LEU A 12 -1.14 11.35 -13.41
N PRO A 13 -2.34 11.25 -12.79
CA PRO A 13 -3.60 11.01 -13.50
C PRO A 13 -4.00 12.09 -14.52
N ASP A 14 -3.43 13.29 -14.44
CA ASP A 14 -3.66 14.39 -15.39
C ASP A 14 -2.71 14.36 -16.60
N GLY A 15 -1.94 13.27 -16.75
CA GLY A 15 -0.93 13.11 -17.80
C GLY A 15 0.36 13.88 -17.56
N SER A 16 0.50 14.51 -16.38
CA SER A 16 1.74 15.15 -15.96
C SER A 16 2.69 14.14 -15.32
N ILE A 17 3.92 14.56 -15.05
CA ILE A 17 4.91 13.75 -14.32
C ILE A 17 5.32 14.48 -13.06
N GLN A 18 5.34 13.76 -11.94
CA GLN A 18 5.98 14.19 -10.71
C GLN A 18 7.39 13.62 -10.60
N LEU A 19 8.36 14.51 -10.41
CA LEU A 19 9.73 14.17 -10.05
C LEU A 19 9.81 14.03 -8.53
N ILE A 20 10.16 12.84 -8.05
CA ILE A 20 10.33 12.54 -6.63
C ILE A 20 11.81 12.34 -6.33
N PRO A 21 12.47 13.23 -5.59
CA PRO A 21 13.85 13.02 -5.18
C PRO A 21 13.96 11.75 -4.32
N GLY A 22 14.82 10.83 -4.73
CA GLY A 22 15.20 9.65 -3.93
C GLY A 22 14.17 8.53 -3.87
N ASP A 23 13.43 8.27 -4.96
CA ASP A 23 12.35 7.28 -5.13
C ASP A 23 12.14 6.25 -4.00
N GLN A 24 10.88 6.12 -3.59
CA GLN A 24 10.35 5.44 -2.41
C GLN A 24 10.61 3.92 -2.34
N GLY A 25 11.19 3.31 -3.37
CA GLY A 25 11.81 1.98 -3.30
C GLY A 25 13.15 1.95 -2.54
N SER A 26 13.66 3.11 -2.09
CA SER A 26 14.96 3.34 -1.47
C SER A 26 15.04 3.04 0.03
N LEU A 27 14.39 1.99 0.50
CA LEU A 27 14.61 1.45 1.85
C LEU A 27 16.00 0.87 2.08
N GLU A 28 16.91 1.03 1.14
CA GLU A 28 18.24 0.46 1.21
C GLU A 28 19.35 1.49 1.46
N ALA A 29 19.11 2.70 1.97
CA ALA A 29 20.27 3.54 2.36
C ALA A 29 21.18 2.81 3.37
N ASP A 30 20.57 2.19 4.36
CA ASP A 30 21.24 1.41 5.40
C ASP A 30 21.60 -0.01 4.91
N ASP A 31 20.72 -0.69 4.17
CA ASP A 31 21.05 -2.02 3.61
C ASP A 31 22.15 -1.95 2.53
N VAL A 32 22.21 -0.88 1.72
CA VAL A 32 23.31 -0.61 0.78
C VAL A 32 24.57 -0.31 1.57
N LEU A 33 24.50 0.48 2.63
CA LEU A 33 25.66 0.79 3.46
C LEU A 33 26.22 -0.49 4.10
N ASP A 34 25.38 -1.30 4.73
CA ASP A 34 25.81 -2.55 5.37
C ASP A 34 26.32 -3.58 4.36
N SER A 35 25.62 -3.74 3.22
CA SER A 35 26.06 -4.63 2.13
C SER A 35 27.38 -4.17 1.52
N MET A 36 27.56 -2.87 1.27
CA MET A 36 28.79 -2.33 0.69
C MET A 36 29.94 -2.29 1.70
N LEU A 37 29.67 -2.05 2.99
CA LEU A 37 30.68 -2.17 4.04
C LEU A 37 31.15 -3.63 4.20
N ALA A 38 30.25 -4.60 4.06
CA ALA A 38 30.60 -6.02 4.03
C ALA A 38 31.46 -6.38 2.80
N VAL A 39 31.06 -5.93 1.60
CA VAL A 39 31.85 -6.13 0.36
C VAL A 39 33.22 -5.45 0.46
N ARG A 40 33.30 -4.24 1.02
CA ARG A 40 34.55 -3.50 1.24
C ARG A 40 35.54 -4.26 2.13
N ARG A 41 35.03 -4.95 3.16
CA ARG A 41 35.83 -5.77 4.07
C ARG A 41 36.33 -7.05 3.40
N ASN A 42 35.48 -7.68 2.57
CA ASN A 42 35.71 -9.04 2.09
C ASN A 42 36.23 -9.15 0.65
N ASN A 43 36.22 -8.06 -0.14
CA ASN A 43 36.65 -8.09 -1.53
C ASN A 43 37.56 -6.89 -1.87
N SER A 44 38.87 -7.14 -1.93
CA SER A 44 39.89 -6.12 -2.21
C SER A 44 39.73 -5.46 -3.58
N ARG A 45 39.14 -6.17 -4.57
CA ARG A 45 38.94 -5.65 -5.93
C ARG A 45 37.75 -4.70 -6.05
N LEU A 46 36.75 -4.83 -5.19
CA LEU A 46 35.53 -3.99 -5.18
C LEU A 46 35.55 -2.94 -4.08
N ARG A 47 36.67 -2.82 -3.34
CA ARG A 47 36.79 -1.95 -2.17
C ARG A 47 36.53 -0.48 -2.48
N ASP A 48 37.13 0.03 -3.55
CA ASP A 48 37.00 1.44 -3.95
C ASP A 48 35.59 1.73 -4.50
N LEU A 49 35.03 0.80 -5.28
CA LEU A 49 33.66 0.87 -5.75
C LEU A 49 32.68 0.92 -4.57
N ALA A 50 32.81 0.01 -3.61
CA ALA A 50 31.97 -0.04 -2.43
C ALA A 50 32.09 1.22 -1.56
N ALA A 51 33.29 1.79 -1.46
CA ALA A 51 33.53 3.04 -0.75
C ALA A 51 32.84 4.24 -1.44
N ASP A 52 32.96 4.35 -2.77
CA ASP A 52 32.28 5.38 -3.57
C ASP A 52 30.75 5.33 -3.40
N VAL A 53 30.17 4.12 -3.53
CA VAL A 53 28.72 3.90 -3.38
C VAL A 53 28.26 4.25 -1.97
N ALA A 54 28.98 3.79 -0.94
CA ALA A 54 28.64 4.02 0.47
C ALA A 54 28.79 5.49 0.88
N ASP A 55 29.78 6.22 0.36
CA ASP A 55 29.97 7.64 0.67
C ASP A 55 28.87 8.51 0.04
N LEU A 56 28.64 8.35 -1.27
CA LEU A 56 27.61 9.13 -1.97
C LEU A 56 26.21 8.77 -1.48
N GLY A 57 25.93 7.49 -1.22
CA GLY A 57 24.67 7.02 -0.65
C GLY A 57 24.37 7.62 0.73
N ARG A 58 25.37 7.70 1.63
CA ARG A 58 25.21 8.36 2.94
C ARG A 58 24.94 9.84 2.82
N ARG A 59 25.66 10.55 1.94
CA ARG A 59 25.46 11.99 1.73
C ARG A 59 24.05 12.28 1.22
N LEU A 60 23.54 11.48 0.28
CA LEU A 60 22.17 11.61 -0.23
C LEU A 60 21.13 11.36 0.87
N SER A 61 21.32 10.31 1.66
CA SER A 61 20.40 9.96 2.75
C SER A 61 20.38 11.04 3.84
N GLY A 62 21.55 11.57 4.20
CA GLY A 62 21.68 12.66 5.16
C GLY A 62 21.12 14.02 4.68
N LEU A 63 20.82 14.20 3.38
CA LEU A 63 20.07 15.37 2.90
C LEU A 63 18.57 15.20 3.14
N ARG A 64 18.05 13.96 3.08
CA ARG A 64 16.64 13.67 3.31
C ARG A 64 16.24 13.88 4.78
N GLU A 65 17.09 13.46 5.72
CA GLU A 65 16.86 13.64 7.16
C GLU A 65 16.86 15.10 7.63
N ARG A 66 17.54 15.99 6.88
CA ARG A 66 17.71 17.39 7.25
C ARG A 66 16.66 18.33 6.68
N ASN A 67 15.89 17.90 5.69
CA ASN A 67 14.88 18.74 5.05
C ASN A 67 13.49 18.25 5.44
N ALA A 68 12.75 19.08 6.17
CA ALA A 68 11.30 18.95 6.29
C ALA A 68 10.64 19.32 4.94
N PRO A 69 9.46 18.76 4.61
CA PRO A 69 8.76 19.12 3.38
C PRO A 69 8.45 20.62 3.39
N SER A 70 9.09 21.38 2.49
CA SER A 70 8.77 22.79 2.25
C SER A 70 8.04 22.93 0.92
N ASP A 71 7.24 23.99 0.82
CA ASP A 71 6.35 24.31 -0.28
C ASP A 71 6.93 24.07 -1.68
N SER A 72 6.03 23.68 -2.59
CA SER A 72 6.29 23.51 -4.02
C SER A 72 6.75 24.84 -4.63
N VAL A 73 8.05 24.94 -4.90
CA VAL A 73 8.62 26.05 -5.68
C VAL A 73 8.77 25.58 -7.12
N ASP A 74 8.27 26.39 -8.06
CA ASP A 74 8.48 26.17 -9.49
C ASP A 74 9.99 26.12 -9.79
N MET A 75 10.44 24.97 -10.25
CA MET A 75 11.81 24.75 -10.69
C MET A 75 11.77 24.18 -12.09
N GLN A 76 12.54 24.76 -13.03
CA GLN A 76 12.72 24.15 -14.33
C GLN A 76 13.46 22.81 -14.16
N PRO A 77 12.84 21.69 -14.53
CA PRO A 77 13.46 20.39 -14.34
C PRO A 77 14.62 20.20 -15.34
N PRO A 78 15.59 19.34 -15.02
CA PRO A 78 16.73 19.09 -15.90
C PRO A 78 16.30 18.43 -17.22
N ARG A 79 16.06 19.25 -18.25
CA ARG A 79 15.50 18.86 -19.56
C ARG A 79 16.22 17.68 -20.21
N LEU A 80 17.55 17.69 -20.27
CA LEU A 80 18.35 16.61 -20.88
C LEU A 80 18.11 15.23 -20.26
N PHE A 81 17.76 15.15 -18.97
CA PHE A 81 17.40 13.88 -18.36
C PHE A 81 16.00 13.46 -18.72
N LEU A 82 15.03 14.36 -18.58
CA LEU A 82 13.65 14.08 -18.94
C LEU A 82 13.54 13.66 -20.40
N ASP A 83 14.26 14.32 -21.30
CA ASP A 83 14.25 13.99 -22.73
C ASP A 83 14.80 12.58 -22.99
N ALA A 84 15.85 12.16 -22.27
CA ALA A 84 16.40 10.80 -22.38
C ALA A 84 15.54 9.73 -21.67
N ALA A 85 14.96 10.05 -20.52
CA ALA A 85 14.10 9.14 -19.76
C ALA A 85 12.73 8.94 -20.40
N LEU A 86 12.28 9.92 -21.19
CA LEU A 86 11.03 9.92 -21.94
C LEU A 86 11.24 9.62 -23.42
N GLU A 87 12.46 9.25 -23.83
CA GLU A 87 12.76 8.93 -25.23
C GLU A 87 11.90 7.73 -25.66
N GLY A 88 11.11 7.92 -26.73
CA GLY A 88 10.17 6.90 -27.20
C GLY A 88 8.85 6.80 -26.42
N LEU A 89 8.64 7.63 -25.39
CA LEU A 89 7.40 7.71 -24.61
C LEU A 89 6.58 8.95 -25.00
N GLN A 90 5.30 8.95 -24.66
CA GLN A 90 4.45 10.12 -24.90
C GLN A 90 4.92 11.30 -24.04
N LYS A 91 5.00 12.50 -24.64
CA LYS A 91 5.43 13.70 -23.88
C LYS A 91 4.39 14.04 -22.82
N PRO A 92 4.80 14.30 -21.57
CA PRO A 92 3.90 14.65 -20.48
C PRO A 92 3.26 16.04 -20.73
N THR A 93 2.06 16.25 -20.19
CA THR A 93 1.34 17.54 -20.27
C THR A 93 2.00 18.61 -19.40
N ALA A 94 2.53 18.22 -18.25
CA ALA A 94 3.30 19.08 -17.34
C ALA A 94 4.34 18.27 -16.55
N VAL A 95 5.30 18.97 -15.92
CA VAL A 95 6.27 18.35 -15.00
C VAL A 95 6.24 19.07 -13.66
N HIS A 96 5.89 18.34 -12.61
CA HIS A 96 5.86 18.79 -11.23
C HIS A 96 7.09 18.26 -10.48
N VAL A 97 7.59 19.02 -9.49
CA VAL A 97 8.68 18.59 -8.63
C VAL A 97 8.17 18.46 -7.20
N ALA A 98 8.13 17.23 -6.69
CA ALA A 98 7.96 17.02 -5.26
C ALA A 98 9.23 17.50 -4.55
N GLU A 99 9.07 18.28 -3.47
CA GLU A 99 10.18 18.74 -2.63
C GLU A 99 11.31 19.42 -3.44
N ALA A 100 10.98 20.49 -4.16
CA ALA A 100 11.93 21.22 -5.03
C ALA A 100 13.23 21.65 -4.31
N GLY A 101 13.15 21.95 -3.01
CA GLY A 101 14.32 22.23 -2.18
C GLY A 101 15.27 21.04 -2.04
N LEU A 102 14.73 19.82 -1.86
CA LEU A 102 15.53 18.60 -1.79
C LEU A 102 16.14 18.27 -3.16
N LEU A 103 15.37 18.42 -4.25
CA LEU A 103 15.89 18.22 -5.60
C LEU A 103 17.12 19.12 -5.87
N ARG A 104 17.04 20.42 -5.50
CA ARG A 104 18.17 21.36 -5.63
C ARG A 104 19.42 20.85 -4.90
N GLN A 105 19.26 20.35 -3.68
CA GLN A 105 20.39 19.84 -2.91
C GLN A 105 20.99 18.57 -3.52
N TYR A 106 20.16 17.69 -4.07
CA TYR A 106 20.62 16.53 -4.85
C TYR A 106 21.42 16.98 -6.08
N VAL A 107 20.94 18.02 -6.79
CA VAL A 107 21.66 18.58 -7.94
C VAL A 107 23.04 19.07 -7.55
N LEU A 108 23.12 19.86 -6.48
CA LEU A 108 24.37 20.39 -6.00
C LEU A 108 25.33 19.28 -5.55
N LEU A 109 24.83 18.24 -4.89
CA LEU A 109 25.65 17.11 -4.44
C LEU A 109 26.21 16.32 -5.62
N VAL A 110 25.39 16.00 -6.63
CA VAL A 110 25.84 15.31 -7.85
C VAL A 110 26.88 16.14 -8.59
N ASN A 111 26.65 17.44 -8.77
CA ASN A 111 27.59 18.32 -9.46
C ASN A 111 28.93 18.48 -8.73
N LYS A 112 28.94 18.33 -7.40
CA LYS A 112 30.15 18.35 -6.57
C LYS A 112 30.84 16.99 -6.45
N SER A 113 30.19 15.92 -6.92
CA SER A 113 30.72 14.56 -6.86
C SER A 113 31.51 14.22 -8.12
N SER A 114 32.46 13.29 -8.01
CA SER A 114 33.18 12.81 -9.19
C SER A 114 32.24 12.03 -10.11
N SER A 115 32.43 12.13 -11.43
CA SER A 115 31.65 11.34 -12.40
C SER A 115 31.73 9.84 -12.12
N ARG A 116 32.89 9.36 -11.65
CA ARG A 116 33.11 7.96 -11.24
C ARG A 116 32.18 7.56 -10.10
N SER A 117 32.12 8.35 -9.02
CA SER A 117 31.28 8.01 -7.85
C SER A 117 29.78 8.02 -8.20
N VAL A 118 29.35 8.96 -9.07
CA VAL A 118 27.98 9.01 -9.57
C VAL A 118 27.66 7.79 -10.44
N LEU A 119 28.53 7.43 -11.38
CA LEU A 119 28.39 6.24 -12.23
C LEU A 119 28.44 4.92 -11.44
N ASN A 120 29.22 4.87 -10.37
CA ASN A 120 29.31 3.71 -9.48
C ASN A 120 28.00 3.48 -8.72
N LEU A 121 27.42 4.54 -8.16
CA LEU A 121 26.10 4.48 -7.50
C LEU A 121 24.99 4.08 -8.50
N LEU A 122 25.06 4.63 -9.71
CA LEU A 122 24.20 4.29 -10.84
C LEU A 122 24.25 2.80 -11.20
N GLY A 123 25.45 2.29 -11.47
CA GLY A 123 25.66 0.90 -11.83
C GLY A 123 25.22 -0.04 -10.71
N TYR A 124 25.50 0.31 -9.46
CA TYR A 124 25.04 -0.45 -8.31
C TYR A 124 23.50 -0.54 -8.24
N ARG A 125 22.79 0.59 -8.41
CA ARG A 125 21.31 0.62 -8.43
C ARG A 125 20.74 -0.20 -9.58
N LEU A 126 21.33 -0.10 -10.76
CA LEU A 126 20.92 -0.89 -11.93
C LEU A 126 21.11 -2.39 -11.66
N ILE A 127 22.27 -2.79 -11.15
CA ILE A 127 22.57 -4.19 -10.82
C ILE A 127 21.57 -4.71 -9.79
N ARG A 128 21.33 -4.00 -8.68
CA ARG A 128 20.34 -4.41 -7.67
C ARG A 128 18.94 -4.60 -8.27
N HIS A 129 18.54 -3.72 -9.18
CA HIS A 129 17.25 -3.80 -9.83
C HIS A 129 17.11 -5.04 -10.74
N VAL A 130 18.20 -5.46 -11.39
CA VAL A 130 18.21 -6.61 -12.30
C VAL A 130 18.79 -7.89 -11.67
N ASP A 131 19.25 -7.84 -10.41
CA ASP A 131 19.93 -8.95 -9.74
C ASP A 131 19.04 -10.19 -9.63
N LEU A 132 17.72 -9.97 -9.54
CA LEU A 132 16.70 -11.01 -9.54
C LEU A 132 16.68 -11.85 -10.84
N PHE A 133 17.33 -11.39 -11.90
CA PHE A 133 17.49 -12.10 -13.17
C PHE A 133 18.89 -12.73 -13.32
N THR A 134 19.79 -12.59 -12.35
CA THR A 134 21.15 -13.13 -12.47
C THR A 134 21.20 -14.64 -12.21
N PRO A 135 22.04 -15.40 -12.94
CA PRO A 135 22.17 -16.84 -12.75
C PRO A 135 22.58 -17.26 -11.33
N ALA A 136 23.23 -16.38 -10.56
CA ALA A 136 23.74 -16.67 -9.22
C ALA A 136 22.62 -16.72 -8.17
N ILE A 137 21.70 -15.76 -8.16
CA ILE A 137 20.51 -15.75 -7.29
C ILE A 137 19.55 -16.88 -7.69
N VAL A 138 19.36 -17.04 -9.00
CA VAL A 138 18.60 -18.15 -9.56
C VAL A 138 19.19 -19.51 -9.14
N LYS A 139 20.51 -19.62 -8.89
CA LYS A 139 21.20 -20.83 -8.40
C LYS A 139 21.20 -20.98 -6.87
N SER A 140 21.30 -19.91 -6.08
CA SER A 140 21.24 -19.99 -4.61
C SER A 140 19.84 -20.35 -4.12
N ASP A 141 18.80 -19.95 -4.84
CA ASP A 141 17.42 -20.37 -4.56
C ASP A 141 17.16 -21.82 -5.01
N LEU A 142 17.92 -22.34 -5.99
CA LEU A 142 17.77 -23.68 -6.55
C LEU A 142 18.17 -24.82 -5.61
N SER A 143 19.09 -24.58 -4.68
CA SER A 143 19.66 -25.61 -3.81
C SER A 143 18.77 -26.01 -2.63
N SER A 144 17.56 -25.45 -2.50
CA SER A 144 16.69 -25.66 -1.32
C SER A 144 15.22 -26.06 -1.61
N GLY A 145 14.90 -26.62 -2.79
CA GLY A 145 13.56 -27.14 -3.12
C GLY A 145 12.68 -26.16 -3.92
N ALA A 146 13.09 -25.89 -5.17
CA ALA A 146 13.09 -24.51 -5.69
C ALA A 146 12.15 -24.16 -6.84
N SER A 147 11.39 -25.10 -7.43
CA SER A 147 10.49 -24.73 -8.56
C SER A 147 9.38 -23.78 -8.11
N ALA A 148 8.70 -24.12 -7.00
CA ALA A 148 7.65 -23.29 -6.43
C ALA A 148 8.18 -21.93 -5.92
N ARG A 149 9.43 -21.87 -5.43
CA ARG A 149 10.06 -20.61 -4.99
C ARG A 149 10.43 -19.71 -6.17
N ARG A 150 10.90 -20.27 -7.29
CA ARG A 150 11.19 -19.49 -8.51
C ARG A 150 9.93 -18.95 -9.16
N GLU A 151 8.88 -19.75 -9.29
CA GLU A 151 7.58 -19.29 -9.80
C GLU A 151 7.02 -18.17 -8.92
N THR A 152 7.08 -18.34 -7.60
CA THR A 152 6.65 -17.30 -6.63
C THR A 152 7.49 -16.03 -6.77
N ALA A 153 8.81 -16.13 -6.94
CA ALA A 153 9.68 -14.97 -7.14
C ALA A 153 9.39 -14.24 -8.46
N CYS A 154 9.19 -14.97 -9.56
CA CYS A 154 8.83 -14.40 -10.86
C CYS A 154 7.45 -13.72 -10.83
N VAL A 155 6.44 -14.38 -10.25
CA VAL A 155 5.09 -13.83 -10.08
C VAL A 155 5.14 -12.58 -9.21
N ARG A 156 5.90 -12.62 -8.10
CA ARG A 156 6.08 -11.46 -7.23
C ARG A 156 6.73 -10.30 -7.96
N LEU A 157 7.81 -10.56 -8.69
CA LEU A 157 8.53 -9.53 -9.44
C LEU A 157 7.64 -8.87 -10.50
N LEU A 158 6.88 -9.67 -11.25
CA LEU A 158 5.94 -9.16 -12.25
C LEU A 158 4.79 -8.39 -11.62
N LEU A 159 4.14 -8.93 -10.57
CA LEU A 159 3.01 -8.30 -9.89
C LEU A 159 3.39 -7.01 -9.13
N GLU A 160 4.55 -7.00 -8.46
CA GLU A 160 4.95 -5.88 -7.61
C GLU A 160 5.62 -4.76 -8.43
N HIS A 161 6.31 -5.08 -9.53
CA HIS A 161 7.19 -4.11 -10.20
C HIS A 161 6.96 -3.89 -11.70
N ALA A 162 6.27 -4.79 -12.41
CA ALA A 162 6.18 -4.74 -13.88
C ALA A 162 4.76 -4.47 -14.38
N LEU A 163 3.78 -5.15 -13.81
CA LEU A 163 2.38 -5.09 -14.24
C LEU A 163 1.72 -3.76 -13.81
N THR A 164 0.77 -3.27 -14.62
CA THR A 164 -0.19 -2.25 -14.19
C THR A 164 -1.04 -2.80 -13.06
N ALA A 165 -1.71 -1.92 -12.30
CA ALA A 165 -2.52 -2.38 -11.17
C ALA A 165 -3.67 -3.29 -11.61
N ASP A 166 -4.32 -2.94 -12.71
CA ASP A 166 -5.32 -3.76 -13.38
C ASP A 166 -4.77 -5.13 -13.79
N ALA A 167 -3.57 -5.18 -14.36
CA ALA A 167 -3.01 -6.44 -14.77
C ALA A 167 -2.65 -7.33 -13.57
N ALA A 168 -2.14 -6.73 -12.50
CA ALA A 168 -1.86 -7.44 -11.26
C ALA A 168 -3.13 -7.97 -10.58
N GLU A 169 -4.19 -7.16 -10.47
CA GLU A 169 -5.47 -7.58 -9.89
C GLU A 169 -6.20 -8.60 -10.76
N TYR A 170 -6.11 -8.53 -12.08
CA TYR A 170 -6.65 -9.59 -12.96
C TYR A 170 -5.93 -10.92 -12.76
N VAL A 171 -4.60 -10.92 -12.70
CA VAL A 171 -3.84 -12.17 -12.47
C VAL A 171 -4.23 -12.78 -11.11
N ARG A 172 -4.44 -11.94 -10.09
CA ARG A 172 -4.99 -12.37 -8.79
C ARG A 172 -6.43 -12.90 -8.92
N TYR A 173 -7.29 -12.22 -9.67
CA TYR A 173 -8.66 -12.67 -9.92
C TYR A 173 -8.68 -14.03 -10.61
N ALA A 174 -7.92 -14.19 -11.70
CA ALA A 174 -7.88 -15.41 -12.48
C ALA A 174 -7.41 -16.62 -11.65
N SER A 175 -6.47 -16.42 -10.72
CA SER A 175 -6.00 -17.48 -9.83
C SER A 175 -6.96 -17.79 -8.67
N LEU A 176 -7.79 -16.82 -8.27
CA LEU A 176 -8.67 -16.94 -7.11
C LEU A 176 -10.15 -17.16 -7.44
N ARG A 177 -10.59 -16.92 -8.69
CA ARG A 177 -12.01 -16.90 -9.09
C ARG A 177 -12.83 -18.12 -8.67
N GLY A 178 -12.23 -19.31 -8.58
CA GLY A 178 -12.90 -20.53 -8.12
C GLY A 178 -13.21 -20.58 -6.62
N TYR A 179 -12.63 -19.66 -5.84
CA TYR A 179 -12.76 -19.56 -4.39
C TYR A 179 -13.47 -18.27 -3.96
N LEU A 180 -13.86 -17.41 -4.91
CA LEU A 180 -14.49 -16.13 -4.64
C LEU A 180 -16.01 -16.26 -4.65
N ASP A 181 -16.65 -15.94 -3.52
CA ASP A 181 -18.10 -15.74 -3.44
C ASP A 181 -18.40 -14.24 -3.48
N PHE A 182 -18.71 -13.75 -4.68
CA PHE A 182 -18.94 -12.33 -4.92
C PHE A 182 -20.21 -11.80 -4.27
N ASP A 183 -21.27 -12.61 -4.25
CA ASP A 183 -22.53 -12.22 -3.65
C ASP A 183 -22.40 -12.12 -2.13
N PHE A 184 -21.62 -13.02 -1.52
CA PHE A 184 -21.26 -12.92 -0.12
C PHE A 184 -20.47 -11.64 0.19
N VAL A 185 -19.43 -11.34 -0.60
CA VAL A 185 -18.59 -10.15 -0.38
C VAL A 185 -19.39 -8.86 -0.56
N ARG A 186 -20.20 -8.76 -1.61
CA ARG A 186 -21.08 -7.60 -1.88
C ARG A 186 -22.12 -7.41 -0.78
N SER A 187 -22.80 -8.48 -0.37
CA SER A 187 -23.82 -8.41 0.69
C SER A 187 -23.21 -8.03 2.04
N THR A 188 -22.04 -8.58 2.39
CA THR A 188 -21.29 -8.21 3.59
C THR A 188 -20.88 -6.73 3.56
N ALA A 189 -20.43 -6.23 2.41
CA ALA A 189 -20.08 -4.82 2.25
C ALA A 189 -21.27 -3.88 2.41
N ALA A 190 -22.43 -4.25 1.84
CA ALA A 190 -23.67 -3.51 2.03
C ALA A 190 -24.12 -3.52 3.50
N GLU A 191 -23.97 -4.65 4.20
CA GLU A 191 -24.29 -4.76 5.63
C GLU A 191 -23.36 -3.89 6.48
N LEU A 192 -22.04 -3.93 6.24
CA LEU A 192 -21.07 -3.08 6.91
C LEU A 192 -21.35 -1.59 6.69
N LYS A 193 -21.71 -1.20 5.46
CA LYS A 193 -22.09 0.17 5.12
C LYS A 193 -23.35 0.60 5.88
N ARG A 194 -24.36 -0.28 6.01
CA ARG A 194 -25.58 -0.03 6.79
C ARG A 194 -25.29 0.14 8.28
N VAL A 195 -24.49 -0.75 8.87
CA VAL A 195 -24.08 -0.65 10.28
C VAL A 195 -23.29 0.63 10.53
N LEU A 196 -22.37 0.97 9.62
CA LEU A 196 -21.58 2.20 9.73
C LEU A 196 -22.47 3.45 9.64
N LEU A 197 -23.46 3.49 8.74
CA LEU A 197 -24.44 4.57 8.67
C LEU A 197 -25.21 4.76 9.98
N ALA A 198 -25.61 3.66 10.62
CA ALA A 198 -26.29 3.69 11.91
C ALA A 198 -25.37 4.24 13.00
N LYS A 199 -24.14 3.75 13.13
CA LYS A 199 -23.20 4.27 14.13
C LYS A 199 -22.81 5.73 13.90
N LEU A 200 -22.71 6.17 12.65
CA LEU A 200 -22.49 7.58 12.33
C LEU A 200 -23.62 8.48 12.83
N SER A 201 -24.88 8.01 12.88
CA SER A 201 -25.99 8.84 13.36
C SER A 201 -25.86 9.17 14.86
N GLU A 202 -25.21 8.29 15.62
CA GLU A 202 -25.05 8.38 17.07
C GLU A 202 -23.74 9.06 17.50
N LEU A 203 -22.87 9.39 16.55
CA LEU A 203 -21.51 9.87 16.80
C LEU A 203 -21.48 11.26 17.44
N ARG A 204 -21.11 11.35 18.73
CA ARG A 204 -21.26 12.57 19.55
C ARG A 204 -20.19 13.62 19.31
N TRP A 205 -18.94 13.21 19.08
CA TRP A 205 -17.86 14.16 18.83
C TRP A 205 -18.03 14.91 17.48
N MET A 206 -18.82 14.39 16.54
CA MET A 206 -19.10 15.05 15.26
C MET A 206 -20.40 15.88 15.33
N ASP A 207 -20.34 17.16 14.96
CA ASP A 207 -21.51 18.04 14.90
C ASP A 207 -22.55 17.55 13.86
N GLY A 208 -23.80 18.00 13.99
CA GLY A 208 -24.91 17.54 13.17
C GLY A 208 -24.75 17.81 11.66
N GLY A 209 -24.12 18.93 11.28
CA GLY A 209 -23.89 19.27 9.88
C GLY A 209 -22.84 18.36 9.25
N THR A 210 -21.68 18.23 9.89
CA THR A 210 -20.60 17.33 9.47
C THR A 210 -21.08 15.87 9.43
N ARG A 211 -21.88 15.46 10.43
CA ARG A 211 -22.47 14.12 10.50
C ARG A 211 -23.42 13.83 9.35
N LYS A 212 -24.32 14.76 9.03
CA LYS A 212 -25.24 14.62 7.90
C LYS A 212 -24.48 14.55 6.56
N SER A 213 -23.44 15.37 6.40
CA SER A 213 -22.54 15.32 5.24
C SER A 213 -21.85 13.96 5.09
N ALA A 214 -21.25 13.45 6.17
CA ALA A 214 -20.59 12.15 6.19
C ALA A 214 -21.58 11.01 5.85
N GLN A 215 -22.80 11.05 6.40
CA GLN A 215 -23.84 10.08 6.08
C GLN A 215 -24.27 10.14 4.60
N THR A 216 -24.48 11.33 4.05
CA THR A 216 -24.83 11.49 2.63
C THR A 216 -23.71 10.93 1.74
N ARG A 217 -22.46 11.30 2.02
CA ARG A 217 -21.30 10.78 1.30
C ARG A 217 -21.21 9.26 1.39
N LEU A 218 -21.40 8.68 2.58
CA LEU A 218 -21.42 7.24 2.74
C LEU A 218 -22.54 6.62 1.89
N ARG A 219 -23.77 7.15 1.92
CA ARG A 219 -24.89 6.63 1.10
C ARG A 219 -24.56 6.64 -0.40
N GLU A 220 -24.02 7.73 -0.91
CA GLU A 220 -23.66 7.90 -2.33
C GLU A 220 -22.47 7.05 -2.77
N LEU A 221 -21.54 6.75 -1.85
CA LEU A 221 -20.33 5.99 -2.13
C LEU A 221 -20.65 4.58 -2.63
N LYS A 222 -20.19 4.23 -3.83
CA LYS A 222 -20.28 2.86 -4.36
C LYS A 222 -19.04 2.08 -3.91
N VAL A 223 -19.24 0.91 -3.32
CA VAL A 223 -18.14 -0.01 -3.01
C VAL A 223 -18.01 -0.98 -4.16
N ARG A 224 -16.87 -0.97 -4.84
CA ARG A 224 -16.53 -1.93 -5.88
C ARG A 224 -15.41 -2.82 -5.38
N PHE A 225 -15.71 -4.11 -5.36
CA PHE A 225 -14.65 -5.11 -5.30
C PHE A 225 -14.22 -5.32 -6.73
N PHE A 226 -12.91 -5.38 -6.97
CA PHE A 226 -12.33 -5.57 -8.30
C PHE A 226 -12.86 -4.55 -9.34
N PHE A 227 -12.32 -4.57 -10.55
CA PHE A 227 -12.83 -3.72 -11.62
C PHE A 227 -14.07 -4.39 -12.24
N ASP A 228 -15.23 -3.69 -12.28
CA ASP A 228 -16.45 -4.12 -13.00
C ASP A 228 -16.16 -4.55 -14.46
N ARG A 229 -15.02 -4.12 -15.01
CA ARG A 229 -14.54 -4.57 -16.32
C ARG A 229 -14.38 -6.10 -16.39
N TYR A 230 -14.03 -6.79 -15.30
CA TYR A 230 -13.73 -8.24 -15.27
C TYR A 230 -14.93 -9.17 -15.43
N GLU A 231 -16.14 -8.73 -15.09
CA GLU A 231 -17.36 -9.48 -15.38
C GLU A 231 -17.69 -9.49 -16.89
N GLY A 232 -16.93 -8.75 -17.70
CA GLY A 232 -17.02 -8.70 -19.16
C GLY A 232 -15.68 -8.61 -19.88
N ILE A 233 -14.57 -9.06 -19.29
CA ILE A 233 -13.31 -9.23 -20.04
C ILE A 233 -13.47 -10.42 -20.96
N ASN A 234 -14.05 -10.14 -22.11
CA ASN A 234 -13.65 -10.75 -23.36
C ASN A 234 -12.14 -10.50 -23.51
N GLU A 235 -11.44 -11.44 -24.16
CA GLU A 235 -10.00 -11.49 -24.52
C GLU A 235 -9.32 -10.13 -24.86
N SER A 236 -10.11 -9.12 -25.24
CA SER A 236 -9.76 -7.71 -25.45
C SER A 236 -8.92 -7.01 -24.37
N ALA A 237 -9.03 -7.34 -23.08
CA ALA A 237 -8.18 -6.70 -22.07
C ALA A 237 -6.80 -7.35 -21.95
N GLN A 238 -6.70 -8.66 -22.21
CA GLN A 238 -5.41 -9.35 -22.35
C GLN A 238 -4.67 -8.85 -23.60
N ALA A 239 -5.40 -8.52 -24.67
CA ALA A 239 -4.83 -7.96 -25.90
C ALA A 239 -4.13 -6.60 -25.71
N ARG A 240 -4.39 -5.89 -24.59
CA ARG A 240 -3.72 -4.62 -24.28
C ARG A 240 -2.40 -4.79 -23.53
N TRP A 241 -2.10 -6.00 -23.06
CA TRP A 241 -0.87 -6.24 -22.31
C TRP A 241 0.28 -6.59 -23.26
N PRO A 242 1.51 -6.18 -22.93
CA PRO A 242 2.66 -6.60 -23.71
C PRO A 242 2.77 -8.13 -23.71
N THR A 243 2.99 -8.71 -24.88
CA THR A 243 3.28 -10.15 -24.96
C THR A 243 4.63 -10.43 -24.32
N ALA A 244 4.67 -11.45 -23.46
CA ALA A 244 5.92 -11.97 -22.92
C ALA A 244 6.80 -12.52 -24.05
N LEU A 245 8.10 -12.22 -24.00
CA LEU A 245 9.07 -12.73 -24.97
C LEU A 245 9.67 -14.03 -24.42
N PRO A 246 9.44 -15.19 -25.07
CA PRO A 246 9.98 -16.46 -24.61
C PRO A 246 11.51 -16.38 -24.43
N SER A 247 12.00 -16.93 -23.32
CA SER A 247 13.44 -16.95 -22.97
C SER A 247 14.12 -15.58 -22.83
N GLN A 248 13.36 -14.48 -22.79
CA GLN A 248 13.88 -13.12 -22.61
C GLN A 248 13.24 -12.46 -21.39
N ALA A 249 13.53 -12.97 -20.19
CA ALA A 249 12.90 -12.52 -18.95
C ALA A 249 13.15 -11.04 -18.64
N LEU A 250 14.39 -10.56 -18.81
CA LEU A 250 14.74 -9.15 -18.59
C LEU A 250 14.07 -8.22 -19.61
N ALA A 251 14.08 -8.60 -20.89
CA ALA A 251 13.42 -7.82 -21.95
C ALA A 251 11.89 -7.78 -21.75
N THR A 252 11.30 -8.90 -21.33
CA THR A 252 9.89 -8.96 -20.95
C THR A 252 9.62 -8.01 -19.79
N TYR A 253 10.40 -8.09 -18.71
CA TYR A 253 10.23 -7.21 -17.56
C TYR A 253 10.30 -5.72 -17.92
N GLN A 254 11.29 -5.33 -18.72
CA GLN A 254 11.43 -3.96 -19.21
C GLN A 254 10.21 -3.52 -20.03
N ARG A 255 9.75 -4.36 -20.97
CA ARG A 255 8.58 -4.08 -21.82
C ARG A 255 7.31 -3.86 -20.99
N PHE A 256 7.12 -4.65 -19.94
CA PHE A 256 5.98 -4.49 -19.02
C PHE A 256 6.07 -3.17 -18.24
N ARG A 257 7.26 -2.80 -17.75
CA ARG A 257 7.47 -1.52 -17.06
C ARG A 257 7.22 -0.31 -17.96
N GLU A 258 7.72 -0.36 -19.19
CA GLU A 258 7.51 0.70 -20.19
C GLU A 258 6.02 0.86 -20.51
N ALA A 259 5.32 -0.25 -20.75
CA ALA A 259 3.88 -0.22 -21.01
C ALA A 259 3.08 0.30 -19.82
N ARG A 260 3.46 -0.06 -18.59
CA ARG A 260 2.86 0.49 -17.37
C ARG A 260 3.05 2.00 -17.29
N PHE A 261 4.28 2.49 -17.49
CA PHE A 261 4.57 3.92 -17.43
C PHE A 261 3.81 4.70 -18.52
N GLN A 262 3.76 4.16 -19.74
CA GLN A 262 3.00 4.73 -20.85
C GLN A 262 1.48 4.77 -20.58
N SER A 263 0.94 3.71 -19.97
CA SER A 263 -0.47 3.67 -19.56
C SER A 263 -0.79 4.76 -18.53
N GLN A 264 0.10 4.95 -17.55
CA GLN A 264 -0.04 6.00 -16.54
C GLN A 264 -0.02 7.40 -17.16
N LEU A 265 0.84 7.66 -18.16
CA LEU A 265 0.89 8.94 -18.85
C LEU A 265 -0.32 9.22 -19.75
N SER A 266 -0.79 8.21 -20.49
CA SER A 266 -1.77 8.40 -21.57
C SER A 266 -3.20 8.37 -21.09
N GLN A 267 -3.50 7.52 -20.10
CA GLN A 267 -4.85 7.31 -19.61
C GLN A 267 -5.07 7.90 -18.22
N GLY A 268 -4.01 8.44 -17.61
CA GLY A 268 -4.05 8.86 -16.23
C GLY A 268 -4.51 7.69 -15.38
N ASP A 269 -3.72 6.62 -15.34
CA ASP A 269 -4.15 5.33 -14.76
C ASP A 269 -4.73 5.58 -13.35
N ASP A 270 -6.06 5.62 -13.26
CA ASP A 270 -6.87 5.94 -12.06
C ASP A 270 -6.73 4.85 -10.97
N THR A 271 -5.84 3.90 -11.21
CA THR A 271 -5.76 2.64 -10.49
C THR A 271 -4.70 2.77 -9.40
N LEU A 272 -5.13 3.55 -8.40
CA LEU A 272 -4.71 3.51 -7.00
C LEU A 272 -3.96 2.20 -6.67
N GLY A 273 -2.67 2.36 -6.36
CA GLY A 273 -1.67 1.29 -6.45
C GLY A 273 -2.05 -0.05 -5.83
N VAL A 274 -1.57 -1.12 -6.46
CA VAL A 274 -1.59 -2.57 -6.11
C VAL A 274 -1.28 -2.89 -4.64
N GLN A 275 -0.75 -1.93 -3.88
CA GLN A 275 -0.34 -2.06 -2.50
C GLN A 275 -1.34 -1.50 -1.48
N GLN A 276 -2.36 -0.74 -1.89
CA GLN A 276 -3.37 -0.24 -0.96
C GLN A 276 -4.53 -1.25 -0.84
N GLN A 277 -4.97 -1.51 0.40
CA GLN A 277 -6.13 -2.37 0.69
C GLN A 277 -7.41 -1.87 -0.01
N CYS A 278 -7.45 -0.57 -0.31
CA CYS A 278 -8.54 0.11 -0.95
C CYS A 278 -8.10 1.46 -1.51
N ALA A 279 -8.96 2.03 -2.32
CA ALA A 279 -8.63 3.02 -3.30
C ALA A 279 -9.88 3.87 -3.57
N TYR A 280 -9.82 5.19 -3.32
CA TYR A 280 -10.99 6.06 -3.49
C TYR A 280 -10.87 6.98 -4.70
N ASP A 281 -11.87 6.90 -5.56
CA ASP A 281 -12.07 7.78 -6.70
C ASP A 281 -13.14 8.82 -6.37
N ALA A 282 -12.70 10.08 -6.26
CA ALA A 282 -13.58 11.20 -5.93
C ALA A 282 -14.51 11.60 -7.07
N GLY A 283 -14.08 11.42 -8.33
CA GLY A 283 -14.84 11.79 -9.52
C GLY A 283 -16.08 10.90 -9.70
N TYR A 284 -15.91 9.59 -9.53
CA TYR A 284 -17.00 8.63 -9.66
C TYR A 284 -17.67 8.26 -8.32
N LYS A 285 -17.15 8.76 -7.19
CA LYS A 285 -17.60 8.41 -5.83
C LYS A 285 -17.56 6.89 -5.61
N VAL A 286 -16.45 6.27 -6.01
CA VAL A 286 -16.25 4.82 -5.93
C VAL A 286 -15.11 4.52 -4.97
N LEU A 287 -15.33 3.60 -4.04
CA LEU A 287 -14.28 2.94 -3.27
C LEU A 287 -13.97 1.59 -3.91
N PHE A 288 -12.82 1.48 -4.54
CA PHE A 288 -12.25 0.23 -5.00
C PHE A 288 -11.60 -0.52 -3.84
N VAL A 289 -11.83 -1.83 -3.79
CA VAL A 289 -11.32 -2.71 -2.74
C VAL A 289 -10.64 -3.90 -3.43
N GLY A 290 -9.33 -4.04 -3.19
CA GLY A 290 -8.51 -5.06 -3.85
C GLY A 290 -8.79 -6.47 -3.35
N LEU A 291 -8.48 -7.49 -4.16
CA LEU A 291 -8.76 -8.90 -3.80
C LEU A 291 -7.98 -9.38 -2.56
N SER A 292 -6.90 -8.69 -2.20
CA SER A 292 -6.07 -8.99 -1.03
C SER A 292 -6.84 -8.96 0.30
N VAL A 293 -7.99 -8.28 0.36
CA VAL A 293 -8.80 -8.20 1.57
C VAL A 293 -9.68 -9.44 1.79
N VAL A 294 -9.97 -10.19 0.73
CA VAL A 294 -10.85 -11.37 0.74
C VAL A 294 -10.09 -12.59 1.27
N ASP A 295 -10.72 -13.40 2.12
CA ASP A 295 -10.22 -14.73 2.48
C ASP A 295 -10.70 -15.75 1.44
N VAL A 296 -9.74 -16.40 0.81
CA VAL A 296 -9.98 -17.47 -0.16
C VAL A 296 -9.73 -18.85 0.43
N ARG A 297 -9.40 -18.93 1.73
CA ARG A 297 -9.17 -20.20 2.42
C ARG A 297 -10.50 -20.84 2.77
N GLU A 298 -10.70 -22.08 2.31
CA GLU A 298 -11.82 -22.95 2.68
C GLU A 298 -13.24 -22.37 2.48
N PRO A 299 -13.61 -21.89 1.27
CA PRO A 299 -14.94 -21.31 1.01
C PRO A 299 -16.10 -22.29 1.26
N GLY A 300 -15.84 -23.61 1.24
CA GLY A 300 -16.84 -24.64 1.55
C GLY A 300 -17.10 -24.87 3.05
N SER A 301 -16.36 -24.21 3.94
CA SER A 301 -16.55 -24.37 5.39
C SER A 301 -17.79 -23.61 5.88
N PRO A 302 -18.67 -24.21 6.70
CA PRO A 302 -19.80 -23.49 7.31
C PRO A 302 -19.36 -22.26 8.11
N THR A 303 -18.14 -22.24 8.64
CA THR A 303 -17.61 -21.11 9.44
C THR A 303 -16.96 -20.02 8.58
N TRP A 304 -16.77 -20.29 7.28
CA TRP A 304 -16.14 -19.36 6.33
C TRP A 304 -16.80 -17.99 6.30
N PRO A 305 -18.15 -17.84 6.24
CA PRO A 305 -18.81 -16.54 6.28
C PRO A 305 -18.41 -15.66 7.48
N ALA A 306 -18.30 -16.27 8.67
CA ALA A 306 -17.91 -15.54 9.88
C ALA A 306 -16.44 -15.12 9.83
N PHE A 307 -15.53 -16.01 9.43
CA PHE A 307 -14.12 -15.65 9.30
C PHE A 307 -13.87 -14.62 8.20
N GLN A 308 -14.60 -14.72 7.10
CA GLN A 308 -14.58 -13.75 6.02
C GLN A 308 -15.06 -12.38 6.53
N ALA A 309 -16.14 -12.30 7.30
CA ALA A 309 -16.60 -11.05 7.91
C ALA A 309 -15.58 -10.46 8.90
N ALA A 310 -14.90 -11.29 9.71
CA ALA A 310 -13.84 -10.84 10.64
C ALA A 310 -12.59 -10.32 9.91
N ARG A 311 -12.28 -10.83 8.71
CA ARG A 311 -11.15 -10.40 7.88
C ARG A 311 -11.50 -9.16 7.06
N LEU A 312 -12.58 -9.23 6.29
CA LEU A 312 -13.04 -8.17 5.38
C LEU A 312 -13.53 -6.95 6.15
N GLY A 313 -14.28 -7.17 7.24
CA GLY A 313 -14.98 -6.13 7.99
C GLY A 313 -14.10 -4.97 8.42
N PRO A 314 -13.08 -5.19 9.27
CA PRO A 314 -12.25 -4.11 9.78
C PRO A 314 -11.51 -3.36 8.67
N ARG A 315 -11.12 -4.04 7.58
CA ARG A 315 -10.41 -3.43 6.45
C ARG A 315 -11.33 -2.55 5.63
N LEU A 316 -12.49 -3.07 5.22
CA LEU A 316 -13.46 -2.30 4.46
C LEU A 316 -13.95 -1.09 5.27
N VAL A 317 -14.26 -1.28 6.55
CA VAL A 317 -14.73 -0.18 7.40
C VAL A 317 -13.64 0.87 7.60
N ARG A 318 -12.37 0.47 7.77
CA ARG A 318 -11.24 1.43 7.79
C ARG A 318 -11.23 2.26 6.51
N CYS A 319 -11.34 1.63 5.35
CA CYS A 319 -11.37 2.30 4.05
C CYS A 319 -12.53 3.29 3.92
N LEU A 320 -13.73 2.86 4.30
CA LEU A 320 -14.91 3.71 4.35
C LEU A 320 -14.68 4.91 5.27
N LEU A 321 -14.16 4.69 6.48
CA LEU A 321 -13.83 5.76 7.42
C LEU A 321 -12.77 6.71 6.86
N GLN A 322 -11.72 6.21 6.20
CA GLN A 322 -10.71 7.08 5.57
C GLN A 322 -11.33 8.02 4.54
N VAL A 323 -12.20 7.51 3.67
CA VAL A 323 -12.92 8.32 2.67
C VAL A 323 -13.79 9.39 3.34
N LEU A 324 -14.48 9.02 4.41
CA LEU A 324 -15.34 9.94 5.15
C LEU A 324 -14.52 11.00 5.88
N LEU A 325 -13.37 10.63 6.42
CA LEU A 325 -12.53 11.53 7.20
C LEU A 325 -11.74 12.51 6.32
N GLN A 326 -11.46 12.15 5.07
CA GLN A 326 -10.82 12.99 4.06
C GLN A 326 -11.76 14.03 3.42
N GLN A 327 -12.96 14.26 3.98
CA GLN A 327 -13.91 15.24 3.45
C GLN A 327 -13.41 16.69 3.57
N ALA A 328 -13.76 17.54 2.59
CA ALA A 328 -13.38 18.95 2.57
C ALA A 328 -14.20 19.78 3.58
N HIS A 329 -15.46 19.42 3.80
CA HIS A 329 -16.40 20.18 4.63
C HIS A 329 -16.45 19.62 6.06
N TRP A 330 -15.46 20.02 6.86
CA TRP A 330 -15.49 19.86 8.32
C TRP A 330 -15.82 21.18 8.98
N SER A 331 -16.63 21.16 10.04
CA SER A 331 -16.61 22.28 10.99
C SER A 331 -15.30 22.28 11.79
N ASP A 332 -14.85 23.46 12.22
CA ASP A 332 -13.66 23.59 13.05
C ASP A 332 -13.77 22.79 14.36
N ALA A 333 -14.96 22.75 14.95
CA ALA A 333 -15.23 21.99 16.17
C ALA A 333 -15.05 20.48 15.97
N SER A 334 -15.57 19.92 14.87
CA SER A 334 -15.42 18.50 14.56
C SER A 334 -13.97 18.15 14.19
N ARG A 335 -13.26 19.06 13.50
CA ARG A 335 -11.84 18.88 13.18
C ARG A 335 -10.96 18.88 14.44
N SER A 336 -11.15 19.87 15.31
CA SER A 336 -10.43 19.96 16.58
C SER A 336 -10.63 18.72 17.45
N ARG A 337 -11.84 18.16 17.49
CA ARG A 337 -12.14 16.90 18.20
C ARG A 337 -11.47 15.69 17.55
N LEU A 338 -11.44 15.61 16.22
CA LEU A 338 -10.71 14.54 15.53
C LEU A 338 -9.19 14.61 15.83
N ASP A 339 -8.62 15.81 15.86
CA ASP A 339 -7.21 16.01 16.21
C ASP A 339 -6.94 15.73 17.70
N ALA A 340 -7.90 16.02 18.57
CA ALA A 340 -7.86 15.59 19.98
C ALA A 340 -7.85 14.06 20.08
N LEU A 341 -8.70 13.34 19.33
CA LEU A 341 -8.70 11.88 19.30
C LEU A 341 -7.36 11.33 18.81
N ARG A 342 -6.75 11.93 17.79
CA ARG A 342 -5.41 11.53 17.28
C ARG A 342 -4.32 11.74 18.33
N SER A 343 -4.32 12.89 19.00
CA SER A 343 -3.30 13.26 20.00
C SER A 343 -3.43 12.49 21.32
N HIS A 344 -4.63 12.05 21.72
CA HIS A 344 -4.89 11.38 23.00
C HIS A 344 -4.69 9.84 22.95
N GLY A 345 -3.52 9.40 22.48
CA GLY A 345 -3.07 8.00 22.59
C GLY A 345 -3.46 7.06 21.45
N CYS A 346 -4.32 7.49 20.51
CA CYS A 346 -4.65 6.72 19.31
C CYS A 346 -3.58 6.88 18.22
N GLY A 347 -2.95 8.05 18.10
CA GLY A 347 -2.16 8.42 16.92
C GLY A 347 -2.95 8.16 15.64
N ASP A 348 -2.28 7.57 14.64
CA ASP A 348 -2.89 7.19 13.37
C ASP A 348 -3.82 5.97 13.45
N ALA A 349 -3.84 5.25 14.57
CA ALA A 349 -4.67 4.07 14.79
C ALA A 349 -6.15 4.38 15.16
N VAL A 350 -6.52 5.66 15.25
CA VAL A 350 -7.90 6.11 15.52
C VAL A 350 -8.91 5.52 14.52
N VAL A 351 -8.51 5.38 13.26
CA VAL A 351 -9.36 4.82 12.20
C VAL A 351 -9.46 3.29 12.30
N ASP A 352 -8.36 2.60 12.61
CA ASP A 352 -8.38 1.15 12.86
C ASP A 352 -9.30 0.83 14.05
N ARG A 353 -9.24 1.63 15.12
CA ARG A 353 -10.12 1.50 16.29
C ARG A 353 -11.59 1.73 15.95
N GLY A 354 -11.87 2.75 15.14
CA GLY A 354 -13.22 3.02 14.63
C GLY A 354 -13.77 1.86 13.80
N ALA A 355 -12.90 1.12 13.10
CA ALA A 355 -13.31 0.06 12.21
C ALA A 355 -13.75 -1.25 12.91
N LEU A 356 -13.24 -1.52 14.11
CA LEU A 356 -13.50 -2.77 14.82
C LEU A 356 -14.98 -2.96 15.20
N ALA A 357 -15.63 -1.92 15.73
CA ALA A 357 -16.99 -2.04 16.26
C ALA A 357 -18.06 -2.34 15.17
N PRO A 358 -18.11 -1.61 14.03
CA PRO A 358 -19.02 -1.98 12.93
C PRO A 358 -18.73 -3.39 12.38
N ALA A 359 -17.45 -3.75 12.28
CA ALA A 359 -17.05 -5.07 11.78
C ALA A 359 -17.46 -6.21 12.71
N LYS A 360 -17.29 -6.03 14.02
CA LYS A 360 -17.70 -7.01 15.04
C LYS A 360 -19.20 -7.26 15.01
N GLU A 361 -19.99 -6.20 14.83
CA GLU A 361 -21.46 -6.32 14.75
C GLU A 361 -21.91 -7.17 13.55
N VAL A 362 -21.31 -6.98 12.38
CA VAL A 362 -21.60 -7.82 11.20
C VAL A 362 -21.11 -9.26 11.41
N PHE A 363 -19.92 -9.44 11.96
CA PHE A 363 -19.40 -10.75 12.35
C PHE A 363 -20.38 -11.51 13.27
N ASP A 364 -20.91 -10.84 14.30
CA ASP A 364 -21.87 -11.43 15.24
C ASP A 364 -23.19 -11.81 14.57
N THR A 365 -23.62 -11.09 13.53
CA THR A 365 -24.75 -11.49 12.70
C THR A 365 -24.48 -12.80 11.97
N HIS A 366 -23.30 -12.98 11.39
CA HIS A 366 -22.93 -14.24 10.74
C HIS A 366 -22.80 -15.39 11.75
N VAL A 367 -22.16 -15.17 12.90
CA VAL A 367 -22.06 -16.18 13.97
C VAL A 367 -23.43 -16.63 14.45
N ARG A 368 -24.38 -15.70 14.65
CA ARG A 368 -25.76 -16.05 15.03
C ARG A 368 -26.46 -16.94 14.00
N ARG A 369 -26.18 -16.74 12.71
CA ARG A 369 -26.74 -17.57 11.62
C ARG A 369 -26.16 -18.98 11.57
N LEU A 370 -24.96 -19.21 12.13
CA LEU A 370 -24.36 -20.56 12.23
C LEU A 370 -25.05 -21.47 13.26
N GLY A 371 -25.88 -20.89 14.13
CA GLY A 371 -26.55 -21.63 15.21
C GLY A 371 -25.58 -22.14 16.29
N GLN A 372 -26.12 -22.86 17.29
CA GLN A 372 -25.34 -23.43 18.40
C GLN A 372 -24.51 -24.68 18.00
N GLY A 373 -24.41 -24.99 16.70
CA GLY A 373 -23.91 -26.27 16.18
C GLY A 373 -22.40 -26.46 16.17
N VAL A 374 -21.60 -25.40 16.32
CA VAL A 374 -20.14 -25.51 16.32
C VAL A 374 -19.65 -25.77 17.75
N ARG A 375 -19.70 -27.03 18.18
CA ARG A 375 -19.08 -27.47 19.43
C ARG A 375 -17.56 -27.43 19.26
N ASN A 376 -16.85 -26.89 20.26
CA ASN A 376 -15.38 -26.79 20.38
C ASN A 376 -14.66 -25.59 19.70
N THR A 377 -15.35 -24.57 19.19
CA THR A 377 -14.67 -23.31 18.86
C THR A 377 -14.35 -22.51 20.14
N PRO A 378 -13.16 -21.86 20.22
CA PRO A 378 -12.96 -20.78 21.18
C PRO A 378 -14.13 -19.80 21.09
N SER A 379 -14.47 -19.10 22.19
CA SER A 379 -15.49 -18.03 22.18
C SER A 379 -15.39 -17.23 20.87
N TRP A 380 -16.48 -17.13 20.12
CA TRP A 380 -16.49 -16.48 18.81
C TRP A 380 -15.95 -15.05 18.86
N ASP A 381 -16.07 -14.38 20.02
CA ASP A 381 -15.42 -13.09 20.28
C ASP A 381 -13.89 -13.18 20.17
N LYS A 382 -13.27 -14.19 20.76
CA LYS A 382 -11.82 -14.44 20.60
C LYS A 382 -11.47 -14.70 19.15
N MET A 383 -12.29 -15.47 18.44
CA MET A 383 -12.05 -15.79 17.02
C MET A 383 -12.07 -14.56 16.13
N PHE A 384 -12.98 -13.60 16.37
CA PHE A 384 -12.97 -12.32 15.65
C PHE A 384 -11.61 -11.63 15.74
N TYR A 385 -11.10 -11.46 16.95
CA TYR A 385 -9.84 -10.75 17.19
C TYR A 385 -8.62 -11.52 16.65
N LEU A 386 -8.61 -12.85 16.78
CA LEU A 386 -7.55 -13.69 16.24
C LEU A 386 -7.52 -13.65 14.70
N VAL A 387 -8.67 -13.73 14.04
CA VAL A 387 -8.76 -13.64 12.58
C VAL A 387 -8.36 -12.24 12.10
N HIS A 388 -8.82 -11.19 12.78
CA HIS A 388 -8.40 -9.82 12.48
C HIS A 388 -6.87 -9.66 12.59
N ALA A 389 -6.28 -10.07 13.71
CA ALA A 389 -4.84 -10.00 13.94
C ALA A 389 -4.06 -10.82 12.90
N ASN A 390 -4.47 -12.07 12.65
CA ASN A 390 -3.85 -12.95 11.66
C ASN A 390 -3.93 -12.37 10.24
N SER A 391 -4.99 -11.63 9.93
CA SER A 391 -5.10 -10.98 8.62
C SER A 391 -4.00 -9.93 8.42
N LEU A 392 -3.56 -9.25 9.48
CA LEU A 392 -2.56 -8.19 9.43
C LEU A 392 -1.13 -8.70 9.70
N CYS A 393 -0.96 -10.01 9.93
CA CYS A 393 0.36 -10.64 9.98
C CYS A 393 1.02 -10.52 8.60
N GLU A 394 2.14 -9.80 8.56
CA GLU A 394 3.00 -9.69 7.40
C GLU A 394 4.41 -10.14 7.76
N ASP A 395 5.13 -10.62 6.76
CA ASP A 395 6.56 -10.92 6.84
C ASP A 395 7.33 -9.69 7.37
N PRO A 396 8.16 -9.82 8.41
CA PRO A 396 8.99 -8.73 8.94
C PRO A 396 9.76 -7.95 7.87
N ASP A 397 10.22 -8.62 6.81
CA ASP A 397 10.96 -8.02 5.70
C ASP A 397 10.07 -7.18 4.77
N ARG A 398 8.75 -7.45 4.74
CA ARG A 398 7.75 -6.62 4.07
C ARG A 398 7.31 -5.45 4.95
N GLN A 399 7.22 -5.64 6.27
CA GLN A 399 6.88 -4.55 7.21
C GLN A 399 7.91 -3.43 7.20
N ARG A 400 9.21 -3.76 7.11
CA ARG A 400 10.27 -2.76 6.92
C ARG A 400 10.04 -1.94 5.66
N ARG A 401 9.54 -2.55 4.58
CA ARG A 401 9.33 -1.86 3.31
C ARG A 401 8.06 -0.98 3.24
N SER A 402 7.08 -1.24 4.11
CA SER A 402 5.76 -0.59 4.13
C SER A 402 5.69 0.65 5.06
N LEU A 403 6.81 1.08 5.63
CA LEU A 403 6.89 2.11 6.69
C LEU A 403 6.40 3.52 6.29
N GLN A 404 5.90 3.74 5.07
CA GLN A 404 5.72 5.09 4.58
C GLN A 404 4.51 5.83 5.17
N HIS A 405 3.34 5.23 5.43
CA HIS A 405 2.16 6.05 5.79
C HIS A 405 1.24 5.54 6.91
N ASN A 406 1.48 4.37 7.54
CA ASN A 406 0.51 3.81 8.51
C ASN A 406 1.11 3.16 9.77
N GLY A 407 2.38 3.44 10.09
CA GLY A 407 3.12 2.76 11.17
C GLY A 407 3.31 1.26 10.90
N PRO A 408 4.08 0.54 11.73
CA PRO A 408 4.25 -0.89 11.55
C PRO A 408 2.95 -1.65 11.81
N HIS A 409 2.71 -2.73 11.07
CA HIS A 409 1.43 -3.47 11.09
C HIS A 409 1.04 -4.00 12.48
N TRP A 410 2.02 -4.32 13.33
CA TRP A 410 1.77 -4.73 14.72
C TRP A 410 1.17 -3.61 15.57
N GLU A 411 1.48 -2.34 15.31
CA GLU A 411 0.85 -1.20 16.01
C GLU A 411 -0.61 -1.04 15.60
N ARG A 412 -0.93 -1.34 14.33
CA ARG A 412 -2.30 -1.31 13.80
C ARG A 412 -3.19 -2.39 14.42
N VAL A 413 -2.62 -3.44 14.99
CA VAL A 413 -3.35 -4.45 15.76
C VAL A 413 -3.35 -4.08 17.24
N ASN A 414 -2.17 -3.87 17.82
CA ASN A 414 -2.03 -3.76 19.26
C ASN A 414 -2.62 -2.46 19.83
N ARG A 415 -2.44 -1.31 19.17
CA ARG A 415 -2.94 -0.02 19.70
C ARG A 415 -4.47 0.05 19.71
N PRO A 416 -5.19 -0.30 18.62
CA PRO A 416 -6.65 -0.35 18.66
C PRO A 416 -7.20 -1.35 19.68
N LEU A 417 -6.61 -2.55 19.78
CA LEU A 417 -7.09 -3.59 20.69
C LEU A 417 -6.81 -3.26 22.16
N ALA A 418 -5.69 -2.60 22.46
CA ALA A 418 -5.38 -2.15 23.82
C ALA A 418 -6.45 -1.22 24.41
N THR A 419 -7.22 -0.53 23.56
CA THR A 419 -8.26 0.43 23.96
C THR A 419 -9.68 -0.06 23.64
N ASP A 420 -9.84 -1.31 23.18
CA ASP A 420 -11.14 -1.91 22.93
C ASP A 420 -11.66 -2.61 24.21
N PRO A 421 -12.74 -2.10 24.85
CA PRO A 421 -13.27 -2.70 26.07
C PRO A 421 -13.81 -4.12 25.84
N ILE A 422 -14.29 -4.42 24.62
CA ILE A 422 -14.77 -5.75 24.27
C ILE A 422 -13.57 -6.71 24.20
N PHE A 423 -12.47 -6.29 23.60
CA PHE A 423 -11.23 -7.07 23.56
C PHE A 423 -10.70 -7.34 24.98
N GLN A 424 -10.58 -6.30 25.80
CA GLN A 424 -10.10 -6.41 27.17
C GLN A 424 -10.93 -7.40 28.00
N LYS A 425 -12.27 -7.33 27.87
CA LYS A 425 -13.19 -8.27 28.51
C LYS A 425 -13.03 -9.70 27.98
N THR A 426 -12.92 -9.86 26.66
CA THR A 426 -12.81 -11.16 25.96
C THR A 426 -11.55 -11.93 26.36
N PHE A 427 -10.43 -11.24 26.51
CA PHE A 427 -9.14 -11.84 26.86
C PHE A 427 -8.75 -11.67 28.33
N LYS A 428 -9.64 -11.11 29.16
CA LYS A 428 -9.41 -10.83 30.59
C LYS A 428 -8.11 -10.03 30.81
N CYS A 429 -7.84 -9.07 29.93
CA CYS A 429 -6.68 -8.19 30.06
C CYS A 429 -6.84 -7.25 31.26
N LYS A 430 -5.76 -6.97 31.99
CA LYS A 430 -5.75 -5.85 32.95
C LYS A 430 -5.98 -4.57 32.15
N ALA A 431 -7.02 -3.81 32.48
CA ALA A 431 -7.30 -2.53 31.82
C ALA A 431 -6.06 -1.63 31.94
N GLN A 432 -5.42 -1.32 30.81
CA GLN A 432 -4.46 -0.22 30.77
C GLN A 432 -5.24 1.07 31.04
N ASN A 433 -4.74 1.92 31.96
CA ASN A 433 -5.39 3.13 32.48
C ASN A 433 -6.47 3.73 31.55
N SER A 434 -7.74 3.49 31.89
CA SER A 434 -8.94 3.85 31.11
C SER A 434 -9.14 5.35 30.91
N LYS A 435 -8.41 6.21 31.63
CA LYS A 435 -8.45 7.67 31.48
C LYS A 435 -7.90 8.17 30.12
N ARG A 436 -7.29 7.29 29.32
CA ARG A 436 -6.83 7.56 27.95
C ARG A 436 -7.36 6.53 26.94
N ALA A 437 -8.55 5.98 27.18
CA ALA A 437 -9.14 5.03 26.25
C ALA A 437 -9.50 5.74 24.93
N CYS A 438 -8.85 5.32 23.84
CA CYS A 438 -9.16 5.75 22.48
C CYS A 438 -10.57 5.24 22.12
N SER A 439 -11.60 6.06 22.31
CA SER A 439 -12.97 5.72 21.90
C SER A 439 -13.39 6.56 20.70
N PHE A 440 -13.33 5.95 19.51
CA PHE A 440 -13.84 6.58 18.30
C PHE A 440 -15.36 6.82 18.35
N TRP A 441 -16.11 5.95 19.03
CA TRP A 441 -17.58 5.96 19.01
C TRP A 441 -18.22 6.54 20.27
N GLU A 442 -17.51 6.58 21.41
CA GLU A 442 -18.08 6.99 22.72
C GLU A 442 -17.57 8.34 23.23
N ALA A 443 -16.75 9.05 22.44
CA ALA A 443 -16.19 10.37 22.78
C ALA A 443 -17.20 11.52 22.65
#